data_AF-A0A5K1A6F1-F1
#
_entry.id   AF-A0A5K1A6F1-F1
#
_cell.length_a   1.000
_cell.length_b   1.000
_cell.length_c   1.000
_cell.angle_alpha   90.00
_cell.angle_beta   90.00
_cell.angle_gamma   90.00
#
_symmetry.space_group_name_H-M   'P 1'
#
loop_
_entity.id
_entity.type
_entity.pdbx_description
1 polymer ?
#
loop_
_entity_poly.entity_id
_entity_poly.type
_entity_poly.pdbx_seq_one_letter_code
_entity_poly.pdbx_strand_id
1 'polypeptide(L)' 'FCKNVVLAGIGSLTLMDDRLVSEKDLLVNFLIPPDEDKYKEKTIAEVCSDSLRDFNPMVSVSFEK' A
#
# COMPACT_ATOMS: atom_id res chain seq x y z
N PHE A 1 2.91 8.78 -3.80
CA PHE A 1 3.65 9.57 -2.80
C PHE A 1 4.42 8.69 -1.81
N CYS A 2 3.74 7.78 -1.09
CA CYS A 2 4.32 6.91 -0.05
C CYS A 2 5.59 6.15 -0.48
N LYS A 3 5.69 5.71 -1.74
CA LYS A 3 6.92 5.12 -2.29
C LYS A 3 8.17 5.96 -2.00
N ASN A 4 8.12 7.26 -2.29
CA ASN A 4 9.29 8.14 -2.13
C ASN A 4 9.60 8.40 -0.65
N VAL A 5 8.58 8.41 0.20
CA VAL A 5 8.75 8.54 1.66
C VAL A 5 9.46 7.31 2.23
N VAL A 6 9.08 6.11 1.79
CA VAL A 6 9.76 4.85 2.16
C VAL A 6 11.19 4.81 1.64
N LEU A 7 11.42 5.21 0.38
CA LEU A 7 12.76 5.28 -0.20
C LEU A 7 13.66 6.31 0.49
N ALA A 8 13.09 7.39 1.06
CA ALA A 8 13.86 8.38 1.82
C ALA A 8 14.40 7.85 3.15
N GLY A 9 13.95 6.68 3.64
CA GLY A 9 14.52 6.02 4.81
C GLY A 9 14.05 6.56 6.15
N ILE A 10 12.74 6.82 6.29
CA ILE A 10 12.14 7.16 7.60
C ILE A 10 12.06 5.93 8.52
N GLY A 11 11.88 6.13 9.83
CA GLY A 11 11.77 5.01 10.77
C GLY A 11 10.53 4.13 10.56
N SER A 12 9.36 4.75 10.37
CA SER A 12 8.11 4.03 10.16
C SER A 12 7.08 4.83 9.36
N LEU A 13 6.18 4.11 8.67
CA LEU A 13 5.02 4.63 7.97
C LEU A 13 3.76 3.83 8.35
N THR A 14 2.71 4.52 8.76
CA THR A 14 1.38 3.93 8.98
C THR A 14 0.42 4.48 7.93
N LEU A 15 -0.22 3.59 7.17
CA LEU A 15 -1.24 3.96 6.19
C LEU A 15 -2.63 3.97 6.84
N MET A 16 -3.44 4.97 6.48
CA MET A 16 -4.84 5.10 6.90
C MET A 16 -5.71 5.29 5.66
N ASP A 17 -6.36 4.21 5.24
CA ASP A 17 -7.32 4.19 4.13
C ASP A 17 -8.17 2.93 4.27
N ASP A 18 -9.39 3.10 4.79
CA ASP A 18 -10.38 2.05 5.06
C ASP A 18 -11.21 1.67 3.83
N ARG A 19 -11.04 2.39 2.72
CA ARG A 19 -11.75 2.11 1.47
C ARG A 19 -11.27 0.79 0.91
N LEU A 20 -12.23 -0.02 0.45
CA LEU A 20 -11.95 -1.23 -0.30
C LEU A 20 -11.32 -0.88 -1.65
N VAL A 21 -10.45 -1.77 -2.14
CA VAL A 21 -9.85 -1.65 -3.47
C VAL A 21 -10.97 -1.67 -4.53
N SER A 22 -10.96 -0.67 -5.42
CA SER A 22 -11.83 -0.62 -6.59
C SER A 22 -11.06 -0.87 -7.89
N GLU A 23 -11.79 -1.16 -8.97
CA GLU A 23 -11.20 -1.31 -10.33
C GLU A 23 -10.38 -0.09 -10.74
N LYS A 24 -10.83 1.11 -10.36
CA LYS A 24 -10.09 2.34 -10.66
C LYS A 24 -8.73 2.36 -9.97
N ASP A 25 -8.65 1.88 -8.74
CA ASP A 25 -7.40 1.89 -7.98
C ASP A 25 -6.35 0.98 -8.61
N LEU A 26 -6.75 -0.15 -9.20
CA LEU A 26 -5.87 -1.04 -9.97
C LEU A 26 -5.26 -0.34 -11.20
N LEU A 27 -5.98 0.61 -11.80
CA LEU A 27 -5.54 1.34 -12.99
C LEU A 27 -4.65 2.54 -12.66
N VAL A 28 -4.90 3.21 -11.52
CA VAL A 28 -4.25 4.50 -11.19
C VAL A 28 -3.22 4.42 -10.07
N ASN A 29 -3.19 3.33 -9.29
CA ASN A 29 -2.28 3.15 -8.17
C ASN A 29 -1.34 1.96 -8.41
N PHE A 30 -0.12 2.26 -8.85
CA PHE A 30 0.91 1.25 -9.12
C PHE A 30 1.34 0.43 -7.90
N LEU A 31 0.96 0.83 -6.68
CA LEU A 31 1.19 0.04 -5.46
C LEU A 31 0.17 -1.10 -5.30
N ILE A 32 -0.85 -1.16 -6.15
CA ILE A 32 -1.84 -2.22 -6.15
C ILE A 32 -1.61 -3.06 -7.41
N PRO A 33 -1.10 -4.30 -7.27
CA PRO A 33 -0.91 -5.19 -8.40
C PRO A 33 -2.25 -5.48 -9.12
N PRO A 34 -2.26 -5.66 -10.46
CA PRO A 34 -3.48 -5.93 -11.23
C PRO A 34 -3.95 -7.37 -11.01
N ASP A 35 -4.53 -7.64 -9.84
CA ASP A 35 -5.08 -8.94 -9.45
C ASP A 35 -6.42 -8.74 -8.72
N GLU A 36 -7.49 -8.59 -9.49
CA GLU A 36 -8.83 -8.25 -8.99
C GLU A 36 -9.38 -9.24 -7.96
N ASP A 37 -9.14 -10.54 -8.16
CA ASP A 37 -9.70 -11.57 -7.30
C ASP A 37 -8.97 -11.68 -5.95
N LYS A 38 -7.70 -11.26 -5.89
CA LYS A 38 -6.92 -11.25 -4.65
C LYS A 38 -7.31 -10.12 -3.69
N TYR A 39 -7.91 -9.04 -4.20
CA TYR A 39 -8.08 -7.79 -3.44
C TYR A 39 -9.55 -7.40 -3.16
N LYS A 40 -10.52 -8.22 -3.56
CA LYS A 40 -11.98 -7.95 -3.42
C LYS A 40 -12.47 -7.56 -2.02
N GLU A 41 -11.74 -7.91 -0.97
CA GLU A 41 -12.10 -7.60 0.44
C GLU A 41 -10.98 -6.88 1.20
N LYS A 42 -9.94 -6.44 0.51
CA LYS A 42 -8.82 -5.73 1.12
C LYS A 42 -9.01 -4.22 1.00
N THR A 43 -8.56 -3.50 2.02
CA THR A 43 -8.50 -2.05 1.94
C THR A 43 -7.30 -1.61 1.12
N ILE A 44 -7.36 -0.39 0.58
CA ILE A 44 -6.24 0.22 -0.14
C ILE A 44 -5.00 0.27 0.75
N ALA A 45 -5.16 0.61 2.04
CA ALA A 45 -4.05 0.65 2.98
C ALA A 45 -3.42 -0.73 3.20
N GLU A 46 -4.23 -1.79 3.34
CA GLU A 46 -3.71 -3.15 3.49
C GLU A 46 -2.84 -3.53 2.28
N VAL A 47 -3.36 -3.37 1.06
CA VAL A 47 -2.62 -3.77 -0.16
C VAL A 47 -1.39 -2.92 -0.39
N CYS A 48 -1.50 -1.60 -0.24
CA CYS A 48 -0.36 -0.70 -0.40
C CYS A 48 0.73 -0.97 0.65
N SER A 49 0.35 -1.34 1.88
CA SER A 49 1.32 -1.64 2.94
C SER A 49 2.20 -2.82 2.57
N ASP A 50 1.63 -3.87 1.97
CA ASP A 50 2.36 -5.05 1.52
C ASP A 50 3.39 -4.67 0.45
N SER A 51 2.98 -3.92 -0.59
CA SER A 51 3.89 -3.48 -1.64
C SER A 51 4.93 -2.47 -1.19
N LEU A 52 4.63 -1.62 -0.20
CA LEU A 52 5.59 -0.62 0.29
C LEU A 52 6.76 -1.24 1.07
N ARG A 53 6.57 -2.38 1.72
CA ARG A 53 7.64 -3.08 2.46
C ARG A 53 8.80 -3.50 1.54
N ASP A 54 8.52 -3.78 0.28
CA ASP A 54 9.52 -4.20 -0.70
C ASP A 54 10.46 -3.07 -1.14
N PHE A 55 10.07 -1.80 -0.97
CA PHE A 55 10.89 -0.66 -1.42
C PHE A 55 12.05 -0.34 -0.49
N ASN A 56 11.93 -0.61 0.81
CA ASN A 56 13.00 -0.37 1.77
C ASN A 56 12.80 -1.23 3.05
N PRO A 57 13.55 -2.34 3.21
CA PRO A 57 13.46 -3.23 4.37
C PRO A 57 13.77 -2.55 5.72
N MET A 58 14.42 -1.38 5.72
CA MET A 58 14.74 -0.63 6.93
C MET A 58 13.58 0.22 7.45
N VAL A 59 12.49 0.36 6.67
CA VAL A 59 11.31 1.15 7.05
C VAL A 59 10.22 0.22 7.57
N SER A 60 9.74 0.47 8.79
CA SER A 60 8.58 -0.26 9.32
C SER A 60 7.29 0.24 8.67
N VAL A 61 6.61 -0.59 7.89
CA VAL A 61 5.33 -0.22 7.22
C VAL A 61 4.16 -1.00 7.83
N SER A 62 3.16 -0.25 8.30
CA SER A 62 1.92 -0.76 8.89
C SER A 62 0.69 -0.06 8.31
N PHE A 63 -0.50 -0.52 8.68
CA PHE A 63 -1.77 0.11 8.35
C PHE A 63 -2.73 0.03 9.52
N GLU A 64 -3.64 0.98 9.62
CA GLU A 64 -4.79 0.94 10.55
C GLU A 64 -6.09 0.67 9.78
N LYS A 65 -6.99 -0.07 10.42
CA LYS A 65 -8.32 -0.43 9.91
C LYS A 65 -9.38 0.50 10.51
#